data_AF-A0A9P6NM51-F1
#
_entry.id   AF-A0A9P6NM51-F1
#
_cell.length_a   1.000
_cell.length_b   1.000
_cell.length_c   1.000
_cell.angle_alpha   90.00
_cell.angle_beta   90.00
_cell.angle_gamma   90.00
#
_symmetry.space_group_name_H-M   'P 1'
#
loop_
_entity.id
_entity.type
_entity.pdbx_description
1 polymer ?
#
loop_
_entity_poly.entity_id
_entity_poly.type
_entity_poly.pdbx_seq_one_letter_code
_entity_poly.pdbx_strand_id
1 'polypeptide(L)'
;MTTVLCLHASVAQKSYGQEKRFLCPPPLVRITGPYRQLPKQNRPVLSMTILNEEGERHLSQSAYLGEEDTNVHFKSLHISGAAKKAKHVSLELALHPPVPWNANQAVQTMGPELEELSMPFATFNSEDCAIISKPSKKTAKARNTQSCIFNGSTICLFNRINSQTVRTKYLCVENDQLAARASQWSAFTINVVRRAEDAGIDGSPPIATKTLLSSSIPGADRTVTYGSEVELIDFVTGVSSGPLVVRKVEKTKVQKDATGPISQMQKLAFCKIDRLDGSALYVSALEPGRYPSPNELGSPFEMGGDAHGIPFTTPRPPHLSFHALQYQAPKAVLPPEERGGMTLDEIDDSVAWTVIGVSHFSHTFFDLSPNYPQIPLEPVTPLPMINSLPKIDIERLTLTMSLNGFFDGHARPMEFWLGPLGPLPVNVLNTSGIKLATEEGTIGSVRLQVTGQKRQESQVLINLPTIETIYWTLHNKEMKTNSMIILDESNRPISELIGRRQISSLNNAIPTLPITLIRADGMSFVMTHSICVAESEDERGKNGEPVCILKVI
;
A
#
# COMPACT_ATOMS: atom_id res chain seq x y z
N MET A 1 -1.85 19.59 -2.04
CA MET A 1 -1.37 18.49 -1.18
C MET A 1 -0.59 17.49 -2.00
N THR A 2 0.57 17.08 -1.49
CA THR A 2 1.43 16.04 -2.07
C THR A 2 1.31 14.79 -1.23
N THR A 3 1.00 13.65 -1.85
CA THR A 3 0.97 12.35 -1.18
C THR A 3 2.00 11.42 -1.81
N VAL A 4 2.83 10.82 -0.97
CA VAL A 4 3.85 9.83 -1.34
C VAL A 4 3.39 8.47 -0.82
N LEU A 5 3.01 7.58 -1.74
CA LEU A 5 2.68 6.18 -1.46
C LEU A 5 3.83 5.31 -1.95
N CYS A 6 4.36 4.46 -1.08
CA CYS A 6 5.33 3.43 -1.45
C CYS A 6 4.72 2.05 -1.18
N LEU A 7 4.75 1.17 -2.19
CA LEU A 7 4.37 -0.24 -2.08
C LEU A 7 5.62 -1.09 -2.28
N HIS A 8 5.87 -2.05 -1.40
CA HIS A 8 7.01 -2.97 -1.51
C HIS A 8 6.67 -4.37 -1.01
N ALA A 9 7.43 -5.37 -1.42
CA ALA A 9 7.30 -6.71 -0.88
C ALA A 9 7.61 -6.73 0.63
N SER A 10 6.82 -7.47 1.41
CA SER A 10 7.08 -7.69 2.85
C SER A 10 8.20 -8.71 3.11
N VAL A 11 8.59 -9.46 2.07
CA VAL A 11 9.70 -10.42 2.13
C VAL A 11 10.60 -10.27 0.93
N ALA A 12 11.90 -10.55 1.11
CA ALA A 12 12.88 -10.46 0.06
C ALA A 12 13.81 -11.68 0.05
N GLN A 13 14.17 -12.14 -1.14
CA GLN A 13 15.04 -13.30 -1.30
C GLN A 13 16.50 -12.86 -1.44
N LYS A 14 17.38 -13.47 -0.64
CA LYS A 14 18.81 -13.13 -0.69
C LYS A 14 19.51 -13.61 -1.98
N SER A 15 20.45 -12.80 -2.45
CA SER A 15 21.35 -13.10 -3.57
C SER A 15 22.52 -14.02 -3.14
N TYR A 16 23.06 -14.82 -4.06
CA TYR A 16 24.13 -15.78 -3.79
C TYR A 16 25.26 -15.68 -4.81
N GLY A 17 26.51 -15.56 -4.34
CA GLY A 17 27.66 -15.39 -5.23
C GLY A 17 27.47 -14.15 -6.10
N GLN A 18 27.57 -14.33 -7.42
CA GLN A 18 27.33 -13.28 -8.41
C GLN A 18 25.87 -13.21 -8.90
N GLU A 19 25.00 -14.14 -8.48
CA GLU A 19 23.57 -14.15 -8.86
C GLU A 19 22.85 -12.97 -8.20
N LYS A 20 22.21 -12.11 -9.00
CA LYS A 20 21.36 -11.01 -8.50
C LYS A 20 19.89 -11.45 -8.46
N ARG A 21 19.32 -11.50 -7.27
CA ARG A 21 17.88 -11.72 -7.07
C ARG A 21 17.22 -10.39 -6.74
N PHE A 22 16.69 -9.75 -7.76
CA PHE A 22 15.98 -8.48 -7.61
C PHE A 22 14.73 -8.65 -6.73
N LEU A 23 14.40 -7.59 -5.99
CA LEU A 23 13.15 -7.49 -5.25
C LEU A 23 11.97 -7.69 -6.20
N CYS A 24 11.02 -8.54 -5.81
CA CYS A 24 9.90 -8.93 -6.66
C CYS A 24 8.62 -9.04 -5.82
N PRO A 25 7.59 -8.21 -6.05
CA PRO A 25 7.56 -7.13 -7.05
C PRO A 25 8.62 -6.04 -6.78
N PRO A 26 9.06 -5.30 -7.82
CA PRO A 26 9.96 -4.16 -7.62
C PRO A 26 9.23 -3.08 -6.81
N PRO A 27 9.87 -2.46 -5.80
CA PRO A 27 9.27 -1.36 -5.04
C PRO A 27 8.70 -0.30 -5.98
N LEU A 28 7.48 0.14 -5.67
CA LEU A 28 6.70 1.06 -6.46
C LEU A 28 6.42 2.31 -5.64
N VAL A 29 6.71 3.48 -6.20
CA VAL A 29 6.40 4.77 -5.58
C VAL A 29 5.44 5.56 -6.46
N ARG A 30 4.35 6.02 -5.85
CA ARG A 30 3.36 6.90 -6.46
C ARG A 30 3.36 8.23 -5.71
N ILE A 31 3.66 9.31 -6.43
CA ILE A 31 3.58 10.67 -5.91
C ILE A 31 2.39 11.37 -6.57
N THR A 32 1.33 11.65 -5.81
CA THR A 32 0.22 12.48 -6.29
C THR A 32 0.38 13.90 -5.78
N GLY A 33 -0.12 14.86 -6.55
CA GLY A 33 -0.12 16.27 -6.17
C GLY A 33 0.79 17.16 -7.02
N PRO A 34 0.99 18.41 -6.61
CA PRO A 34 1.57 19.48 -7.42
C PRO A 34 3.00 19.26 -7.94
N TYR A 35 3.83 18.44 -7.29
CA TYR A 35 5.17 18.15 -7.81
C TYR A 35 5.17 17.47 -9.19
N ARG A 36 4.09 16.77 -9.57
CA ARG A 36 3.92 16.21 -10.92
C ARG A 36 3.62 17.28 -11.97
N GLN A 37 3.05 18.41 -11.54
CA GLN A 37 2.69 19.54 -12.40
C GLN A 37 3.89 20.44 -12.71
N LEU A 38 4.99 20.29 -11.97
CA LEU A 38 6.25 20.97 -12.26
C LEU A 38 6.80 20.54 -13.64
N PRO A 39 7.50 21.44 -14.36
CA PRO A 39 8.29 21.08 -15.52
C PRO A 39 9.22 19.91 -15.21
N LYS A 40 9.42 18.97 -16.14
CA LYS A 40 10.26 17.76 -15.97
C LYS A 40 11.57 18.03 -15.21
N GLN A 41 12.30 19.06 -15.64
CA GLN A 41 13.61 19.44 -15.10
C GLN A 41 13.56 20.01 -13.67
N ASN A 42 12.38 20.40 -13.18
CA ASN A 42 12.16 20.95 -11.84
C ASN A 42 11.53 19.91 -10.89
N ARG A 43 11.20 18.71 -11.38
CA ARG A 43 10.60 17.66 -10.57
C ARG A 43 11.64 17.06 -9.62
N PRO A 44 11.21 16.58 -8.44
CA PRO A 44 12.12 15.89 -7.54
C PRO A 44 12.65 14.60 -8.17
N VAL A 45 13.89 14.27 -7.85
CA VAL A 45 14.49 12.97 -8.16
C VAL A 45 14.30 12.05 -6.96
N LEU A 46 13.91 10.81 -7.20
CA LEU A 46 13.68 9.84 -6.15
C LEU A 46 14.91 8.93 -6.02
N SER A 47 15.27 8.55 -4.81
CA SER A 47 16.18 7.43 -4.56
C SER A 47 15.56 6.44 -3.57
N MET A 48 15.88 5.18 -3.75
CA MET A 48 15.47 4.09 -2.87
C MET A 48 16.70 3.32 -2.44
N THR A 49 16.90 3.19 -1.13
CA THR A 49 18.08 2.57 -0.54
C THR A 49 17.69 1.42 0.39
N ILE A 50 18.39 0.29 0.29
CA ILE A 50 18.26 -0.82 1.23
C ILE A 50 19.08 -0.51 2.48
N LEU A 51 18.44 -0.52 3.64
CA LEU A 51 19.05 -0.41 4.96
C LEU A 51 19.10 -1.77 5.66
N ASN A 52 20.18 -2.07 6.39
CA ASN A 52 20.20 -3.20 7.33
C ASN A 52 19.57 -2.84 8.69
N GLU A 53 19.54 -3.80 9.61
CA GLU A 53 19.03 -3.63 10.98
C GLU A 53 19.77 -2.52 11.74
N GLU A 54 21.04 -2.28 11.42
CA GLU A 54 21.85 -1.19 11.99
C GLU A 54 21.60 0.20 11.34
N GLY A 55 20.82 0.26 10.25
CA GLY A 55 20.55 1.49 9.50
C GLY A 55 21.64 1.91 8.52
N GLU A 56 22.62 1.04 8.25
CA GLU A 56 23.64 1.23 7.23
C GLU A 56 23.06 1.03 5.82
N ARG A 57 23.47 1.90 4.90
CA ARG A 57 23.04 1.88 3.49
C ARG A 57 23.85 0.84 2.70
N HIS A 58 23.17 -0.04 1.96
CA HIS A 58 23.83 -1.11 1.18
C HIS A 58 23.76 -0.90 -0.33
N LEU A 59 22.56 -0.80 -0.88
CA LEU A 59 22.35 -0.64 -2.31
C LEU A 59 21.26 0.41 -2.52
N SER A 60 21.56 1.34 -3.41
CA SER A 60 20.67 2.43 -3.77
C SER A 60 20.37 2.41 -5.27
N GLN A 61 19.18 2.84 -5.63
CA GLN A 61 18.79 3.12 -7.00
C GLN A 61 18.05 4.45 -7.02
N SER A 62 18.37 5.30 -7.99
CA SER A 62 17.66 6.55 -8.26
C SER A 62 16.73 6.41 -9.46
N ALA A 63 15.74 7.29 -9.54
CA ALA A 63 14.79 7.36 -10.65
C ALA A 63 14.22 8.78 -10.78
N TYR A 64 14.03 9.21 -12.03
CA TYR A 64 13.33 10.45 -12.34
C TYR A 64 11.81 10.29 -12.19
N LEU A 65 11.13 11.37 -11.84
CA LEU A 65 9.67 11.42 -11.85
C LEU A 65 9.15 11.64 -13.28
N GLY A 66 8.81 10.54 -13.96
CA GLY A 66 8.36 10.51 -15.36
C GLY A 66 7.04 11.27 -15.66
N GLU A 67 6.71 11.38 -16.95
CA GLU A 67 5.50 12.06 -17.46
C GLU A 67 4.26 11.18 -17.56
N GLU A 68 4.39 9.98 -18.12
CA GLU A 68 3.23 9.14 -18.49
C GLU A 68 2.81 8.18 -17.36
N ASP A 69 3.77 7.67 -16.59
CA ASP A 69 3.47 6.75 -15.51
C ASP A 69 3.29 7.51 -14.18
N THR A 70 2.15 7.29 -13.53
CA THR A 70 1.95 7.75 -12.15
C THR A 70 2.85 7.03 -11.14
N ASN A 71 3.68 6.13 -11.61
CA ASN A 71 4.34 5.07 -10.88
C ASN A 71 5.84 5.06 -11.19
N VAL A 72 6.67 5.08 -10.16
CA VAL A 72 8.13 4.95 -10.26
C VAL A 72 8.54 3.60 -9.71
N HIS A 73 9.26 2.80 -10.50
CA HIS A 73 9.63 1.43 -10.14
C HIS A 73 11.14 1.28 -9.91
N PHE A 74 11.54 0.70 -8.77
CA PHE A 74 12.94 0.42 -8.45
C PHE A 74 13.28 -1.05 -8.76
N LYS A 75 13.60 -1.32 -10.03
CA LYS A 75 13.74 -2.70 -10.57
C LYS A 75 15.08 -3.38 -10.30
N SER A 76 16.10 -2.63 -9.85
CA SER A 76 17.49 -3.12 -9.75
C SER A 76 17.93 -3.44 -8.33
N LEU A 77 17.07 -3.19 -7.34
CA LEU A 77 17.35 -3.45 -5.93
C LEU A 77 17.41 -4.95 -5.65
N HIS A 78 18.45 -5.40 -4.94
CA HIS A 78 18.66 -6.78 -4.53
C HIS A 78 19.49 -6.85 -3.24
N ILE A 79 19.30 -7.91 -2.46
CA ILE A 79 20.00 -8.09 -1.19
C ILE A 79 21.30 -8.86 -1.43
N SER A 80 22.44 -8.16 -1.32
CA SER A 80 23.80 -8.69 -1.48
C SER A 80 24.74 -8.22 -0.38
N GLY A 81 25.98 -8.70 -0.36
CA GLY A 81 27.02 -8.20 0.55
C GLY A 81 26.68 -8.37 2.03
N ALA A 82 26.89 -7.30 2.81
CA ALA A 82 26.68 -7.29 4.26
C ALA A 82 25.18 -7.39 4.65
N ALA A 83 24.25 -6.81 3.87
CA ALA A 83 22.81 -6.95 4.08
C ALA A 83 22.31 -8.40 4.09
N LYS A 84 23.03 -9.34 3.46
CA LYS A 84 22.67 -10.77 3.44
C LYS A 84 22.70 -11.44 4.82
N LYS A 85 23.46 -10.87 5.77
CA LYS A 85 23.61 -11.41 7.14
C LYS A 85 22.43 -11.02 8.05
N ALA A 86 21.71 -9.96 7.71
CA ALA A 86 20.55 -9.50 8.45
C ALA A 86 19.36 -10.46 8.30
N LYS A 87 18.45 -10.45 9.27
CA LYS A 87 17.17 -11.16 9.20
C LYS A 87 16.11 -10.28 8.53
N HIS A 88 16.24 -8.97 8.69
CA HIS A 88 15.34 -7.97 8.14
C HIS A 88 16.13 -6.85 7.46
N VAL A 89 15.51 -6.21 6.48
CA VAL A 89 16.00 -4.96 5.87
C VAL A 89 14.83 -4.00 5.74
N SER A 90 15.08 -2.70 5.78
CA SER A 90 14.07 -1.69 5.45
C SER A 90 14.48 -0.93 4.19
N LEU A 91 13.53 -0.24 3.59
CA LEU A 91 13.73 0.59 2.41
C LEU A 91 13.60 2.06 2.80
N GLU A 92 14.61 2.85 2.48
CA GLU A 92 14.58 4.30 2.61
C GLU A 92 14.28 4.93 1.25
N LEU A 93 13.13 5.58 1.14
CA LEU A 93 12.77 6.44 0.01
C LEU A 93 13.18 7.87 0.32
N ALA A 94 14.01 8.48 -0.52
CA ALA A 94 14.40 9.87 -0.41
C ALA A 94 13.98 10.67 -1.65
N LEU A 95 13.49 11.89 -1.43
CA LEU A 95 13.16 12.86 -2.49
C LEU A 95 14.20 13.96 -2.47
N HIS A 96 14.86 14.13 -3.60
CA HIS A 96 15.95 15.08 -3.81
C HIS A 96 15.45 16.25 -4.66
N PRO A 97 15.99 17.46 -4.44
CA PRO A 97 15.87 18.55 -5.41
C PRO A 97 16.26 18.10 -6.84
N PRO A 98 15.73 18.76 -7.88
CA PRO A 98 16.12 18.47 -9.26
C PRO A 98 17.63 18.64 -9.45
N VAL A 99 18.22 17.75 -10.23
CA VAL A 99 19.62 17.88 -10.65
C VAL A 99 19.70 18.99 -11.70
N PRO A 100 20.68 19.93 -11.62
CA PRO A 100 20.87 20.96 -12.63
C PRO A 100 21.02 20.34 -14.02
N TRP A 101 20.19 20.78 -14.97
CA TRP A 101 20.17 20.23 -16.32
C TRP A 101 21.47 20.54 -17.07
N ASN A 102 22.18 19.50 -17.48
CA ASN A 102 23.29 19.62 -18.42
C ASN A 102 22.81 19.19 -19.82
N ALA A 103 22.86 20.11 -20.80
CA ALA A 103 22.39 19.87 -22.18
C ALA A 103 23.09 18.70 -22.90
N ASN A 104 24.19 18.18 -22.35
CA ASN A 104 24.96 17.06 -22.88
C ASN A 104 24.61 15.69 -22.24
N GLN A 105 23.73 15.63 -21.23
CA GLN A 105 23.26 14.35 -20.69
C GLN A 105 22.09 13.83 -21.54
N ALA A 106 22.34 12.77 -22.30
CA ALA A 106 21.27 12.00 -22.92
C ALA A 106 20.26 11.58 -21.85
N VAL A 107 18.96 11.59 -22.18
CA VAL A 107 17.89 11.14 -21.29
C VAL A 107 18.13 9.67 -20.94
N GLN A 108 18.73 9.40 -19.78
CA GLN A 108 18.96 8.05 -19.30
C GLN A 108 17.65 7.47 -18.76
N THR A 109 17.40 6.19 -19.02
CA THR A 109 16.26 5.44 -18.46
C THR A 109 16.41 5.20 -16.96
N MET A 110 17.63 5.33 -16.42
CA MET A 110 17.95 5.24 -14.99
C MET A 110 18.17 6.65 -14.43
N GLY A 111 17.93 6.82 -13.12
CA GLY A 111 18.22 8.09 -12.46
C GLY A 111 19.73 8.38 -12.36
N PRO A 112 20.11 9.58 -11.88
CA PRO A 112 21.49 10.01 -11.70
C PRO A 112 22.19 9.20 -10.60
N GLU A 113 23.53 9.16 -10.58
CA GLU A 113 24.25 8.50 -9.48
C GLU A 113 23.93 9.17 -8.13
N LEU A 114 23.98 8.41 -7.04
CA LEU A 114 23.58 8.91 -5.73
C LEU A 114 24.51 10.04 -5.25
N GLU A 115 25.78 9.98 -5.66
CA GLU A 115 26.80 11.00 -5.40
C GLU A 115 26.53 12.33 -6.10
N GLU A 116 25.76 12.33 -7.20
CA GLU A 116 25.36 13.54 -7.92
C GLU A 116 24.14 14.23 -7.30
N LEU A 117 23.44 13.54 -6.40
CA LEU A 117 22.22 14.05 -5.78
C LEU A 117 22.54 14.96 -4.60
N SER A 118 21.89 16.13 -4.58
CA SER A 118 21.89 17.00 -3.40
C SER A 118 21.15 16.34 -2.23
N MET A 119 21.34 16.87 -1.02
CA MET A 119 20.64 16.37 0.17
C MET A 119 19.12 16.28 -0.05
N PRO A 120 18.47 15.20 0.39
CA PRO A 120 17.04 15.04 0.22
C PRO A 120 16.28 16.03 1.09
N PHE A 121 15.19 16.57 0.54
CA PHE A 121 14.26 17.40 1.31
C PHE A 121 13.18 16.55 1.98
N ALA A 122 13.04 15.27 1.66
CA ALA A 122 12.15 14.36 2.39
C ALA A 122 12.69 12.93 2.34
N THR A 123 12.65 12.23 3.48
CA THR A 123 13.11 10.85 3.63
C THR A 123 12.10 10.01 4.41
N PHE A 124 11.68 8.87 3.84
CA PHE A 124 10.68 7.97 4.40
C PHE A 124 11.25 6.56 4.52
N ASN A 125 11.06 5.94 5.68
CA ASN A 125 11.48 4.55 5.91
C ASN A 125 10.29 3.62 5.84
N SER A 126 10.48 2.46 5.21
CA SER A 126 9.49 1.40 5.17
C SER A 126 9.46 0.59 6.46
N GLU A 127 8.41 -0.23 6.61
CA GLU A 127 8.43 -1.36 7.53
C GLU A 127 9.53 -2.37 7.17
N ASP A 128 9.85 -3.24 8.13
CA ASP A 128 10.83 -4.30 7.95
C ASP A 128 10.38 -5.33 6.91
N CYS A 129 11.26 -5.60 5.96
CA CYS A 129 11.16 -6.64 4.96
C CYS A 129 11.99 -7.86 5.39
N ALA A 130 11.33 -8.98 5.67
CA ALA A 130 12.01 -10.19 6.14
C ALA A 130 12.83 -10.87 5.03
N ILE A 131 14.06 -11.26 5.35
CA ILE A 131 14.98 -11.91 4.40
C ILE A 131 14.78 -13.43 4.44
N ILE A 132 14.47 -14.00 3.27
CA ILE A 132 14.33 -15.44 3.09
C ILE A 132 15.46 -16.03 2.23
N SER A 133 15.84 -17.27 2.54
CA SER A 133 16.84 -18.01 1.74
C SER A 133 16.22 -18.69 0.52
N LYS A 134 15.10 -19.38 0.74
CA LYS A 134 14.27 -20.06 -0.27
C LYS A 134 12.80 -20.00 0.16
N PRO A 135 11.86 -19.93 -0.80
CA PRO A 135 10.43 -20.14 -0.52
C PRO A 135 10.18 -21.47 0.19
N SER A 136 9.21 -21.50 1.11
CA SER A 136 8.82 -22.75 1.76
C SER A 136 8.04 -23.63 0.79
N LYS A 137 8.54 -24.86 0.57
CA LYS A 137 7.80 -25.89 -0.18
C LYS A 137 6.69 -26.55 0.65
N LYS A 138 6.80 -26.50 1.98
CA LYS A 138 5.82 -27.13 2.89
C LYS A 138 4.73 -26.11 3.20
N THR A 139 3.48 -26.59 3.28
CA THR A 139 2.40 -25.82 3.91
C THR A 139 2.84 -25.45 5.32
N ALA A 140 2.64 -24.19 5.72
CA ALA A 140 3.05 -23.75 7.04
C ALA A 140 2.32 -24.60 8.08
N LYS A 141 3.10 -25.26 8.96
CA LYS A 141 2.53 -25.89 10.15
C LYS A 141 2.12 -24.77 11.12
N ALA A 142 1.11 -25.04 11.95
CA ALA A 142 0.53 -24.13 12.95
C ALA A 142 1.50 -23.30 13.82
N ARG A 143 2.80 -23.65 13.87
CA ARG A 143 3.83 -22.97 14.67
C ARG A 143 4.62 -21.86 13.94
N ASN A 144 4.53 -21.71 12.62
CA ASN A 144 5.25 -20.64 11.88
C ASN A 144 4.29 -19.76 11.07
N THR A 145 3.50 -18.96 11.79
CA THR A 145 2.48 -18.05 11.24
C THR A 145 3.08 -16.80 10.60
N GLN A 146 4.34 -16.45 10.89
CA GLN A 146 5.01 -15.26 10.32
C GLN A 146 5.14 -15.31 8.80
N SER A 147 5.15 -16.52 8.22
CA SER A 147 5.21 -16.73 6.78
C SER A 147 3.85 -16.88 6.10
N CYS A 148 2.74 -16.78 6.85
CA CYS A 148 1.41 -16.97 6.31
C CYS A 148 0.85 -15.71 5.65
N ILE A 149 -0.08 -15.89 4.72
CA ILE A 149 -0.94 -14.83 4.20
C ILE A 149 -2.21 -14.78 5.06
N PHE A 150 -2.57 -13.58 5.51
CA PHE A 150 -3.72 -13.36 6.40
C PHE A 150 -4.91 -12.75 5.63
N ASN A 151 -6.11 -13.03 6.12
CA ASN A 151 -7.32 -12.37 5.64
C ASN A 151 -7.20 -10.86 5.86
N GLY A 152 -7.52 -10.07 4.83
CA GLY A 152 -7.37 -8.61 4.82
C GLY A 152 -5.94 -8.11 4.61
N SER A 153 -4.95 -9.00 4.46
CA SER A 153 -3.59 -8.57 4.13
C SER A 153 -3.47 -8.12 2.67
N THR A 154 -2.50 -7.26 2.39
CA THR A 154 -2.21 -6.83 1.02
C THR A 154 -1.19 -7.77 0.39
N ILE A 155 -1.45 -8.19 -0.85
CA ILE A 155 -0.62 -9.13 -1.61
C ILE A 155 -0.33 -8.62 -3.03
N CYS A 156 0.69 -9.18 -3.65
CA CYS A 156 0.96 -9.11 -5.07
C CYS A 156 0.95 -10.54 -5.63
N LEU A 157 0.47 -10.68 -6.87
CA LEU A 157 0.50 -11.93 -7.62
C LEU A 157 1.37 -11.77 -8.85
N PHE A 158 2.30 -12.68 -9.06
CA PHE A 158 3.14 -12.68 -10.25
C PHE A 158 3.31 -14.09 -10.83
N ASN A 159 3.29 -14.17 -12.15
CA ASN A 159 3.50 -15.38 -12.92
C ASN A 159 4.89 -15.33 -13.56
N ARG A 160 5.67 -16.42 -13.47
CA ARG A 160 6.95 -16.58 -14.17
C ARG A 160 6.86 -17.76 -15.12
N ILE A 161 6.53 -17.50 -16.38
CA ILE A 161 6.39 -18.54 -17.39
C ILE A 161 7.74 -19.22 -17.61
N ASN A 162 7.78 -20.56 -17.54
CA ASN A 162 9.00 -21.37 -17.66
C ASN A 162 10.10 -20.99 -16.64
N SER A 163 9.73 -20.38 -15.51
CA SER A 163 10.66 -19.90 -14.47
C SER A 163 11.68 -18.84 -14.96
N GLN A 164 11.37 -18.10 -16.03
CA GLN A 164 12.24 -17.05 -16.58
C GLN A 164 11.87 -15.67 -16.02
N THR A 165 12.84 -14.93 -15.47
CA THR A 165 12.61 -13.60 -14.89
C THR A 165 12.10 -12.58 -15.90
N VAL A 166 12.62 -12.60 -17.13
CA VAL A 166 12.22 -11.66 -18.21
C VAL A 166 10.77 -11.89 -18.65
N ARG A 167 10.22 -13.09 -18.40
CA ARG A 167 8.82 -13.43 -18.69
C ARG A 167 7.92 -13.31 -17.47
N THR A 168 8.33 -12.51 -16.47
CA THR A 168 7.48 -12.23 -15.32
C THR A 168 6.32 -11.35 -15.76
N LYS A 169 5.09 -11.77 -15.45
CA LYS A 169 3.90 -10.93 -15.53
C LYS A 169 3.33 -10.78 -14.13
N TYR A 170 2.83 -9.60 -13.82
CA TYR A 170 2.17 -9.30 -12.56
C TYR A 170 0.69 -9.12 -12.81
N LEU A 171 -0.13 -9.50 -11.82
CA LEU A 171 -1.53 -9.11 -11.81
C LEU A 171 -1.60 -7.61 -11.55
N CYS A 172 -2.41 -6.92 -12.34
CA CYS A 172 -2.65 -5.48 -12.22
C CYS A 172 -4.09 -5.13 -12.57
N VAL A 173 -4.48 -3.90 -12.30
CA VAL A 173 -5.73 -3.31 -12.79
C VAL A 173 -5.42 -2.36 -13.94
N GLU A 174 -6.14 -2.51 -15.04
CA GLU A 174 -6.08 -1.63 -16.20
C GLU A 174 -7.49 -1.44 -16.75
N ASN A 175 -7.90 -0.19 -16.99
CA ASN A 175 -9.24 0.15 -17.48
C ASN A 175 -10.37 -0.47 -16.64
N ASP A 176 -10.26 -0.36 -15.31
CA ASP A 176 -11.20 -0.94 -14.32
C ASP A 176 -11.42 -2.46 -14.44
N GLN A 177 -10.47 -3.18 -15.03
CA GLN A 177 -10.49 -4.63 -15.17
C GLN A 177 -9.16 -5.23 -14.71
N LEU A 178 -9.21 -6.48 -14.24
CA LEU A 178 -7.99 -7.22 -13.94
C LEU A 178 -7.26 -7.58 -15.24
N ALA A 179 -5.93 -7.52 -15.19
CA ALA A 179 -5.04 -7.80 -16.30
C ALA A 179 -3.70 -8.39 -15.82
N ALA A 180 -2.90 -8.90 -16.76
CA ALA A 180 -1.55 -9.40 -16.50
C ALA A 180 -0.53 -8.63 -17.34
N ARG A 181 0.44 -7.95 -16.72
CA ARG A 181 1.43 -7.08 -17.41
C ARG A 181 2.86 -7.34 -16.96
N ALA A 182 3.82 -7.15 -17.87
CA ALA A 182 5.24 -7.38 -17.57
C ALA A 182 5.90 -6.22 -16.80
N SER A 183 5.42 -4.99 -17.01
CA SER A 183 6.03 -3.76 -16.49
C SER A 183 5.28 -3.10 -15.34
N GLN A 184 4.06 -3.57 -15.04
CA GLN A 184 3.14 -2.96 -14.08
C GLN A 184 2.58 -4.04 -13.16
N TRP A 185 2.44 -3.72 -11.87
CA TRP A 185 1.84 -4.58 -10.86
C TRP A 185 0.91 -3.77 -9.97
N SER A 186 -0.14 -4.42 -9.46
CA SER A 186 -1.02 -3.87 -8.44
C SER A 186 -0.89 -4.63 -7.13
N ALA A 187 -1.14 -3.93 -6.03
CA ALA A 187 -1.36 -4.54 -4.73
C ALA A 187 -2.86 -4.84 -4.56
N PHE A 188 -3.20 -6.02 -4.06
CA PHE A 188 -4.58 -6.45 -3.82
C PHE A 188 -4.77 -6.83 -2.36
N THR A 189 -5.83 -6.34 -1.73
CA THR A 189 -6.30 -6.87 -0.45
C THR A 189 -6.98 -8.23 -0.71
N ILE A 190 -6.53 -9.28 -0.02
CA ILE A 190 -7.13 -10.62 -0.11
C ILE A 190 -8.14 -10.84 1.01
N ASN A 191 -9.42 -10.90 0.67
CA ASN A 191 -10.50 -11.12 1.61
C ASN A 191 -11.07 -12.53 1.47
N VAL A 192 -11.25 -13.24 2.58
CA VAL A 192 -11.91 -14.54 2.61
C VAL A 192 -13.42 -14.32 2.64
N VAL A 193 -14.08 -14.65 1.54
CA VAL A 193 -15.54 -14.56 1.39
C VAL A 193 -16.21 -15.78 2.01
N ARG A 194 -15.63 -16.96 1.79
CA ARG A 194 -16.14 -18.23 2.32
C ARG A 194 -14.99 -19.18 2.65
N ARG A 195 -15.07 -19.85 3.79
CA ARG A 195 -14.03 -20.81 4.22
C ARG A 195 -14.24 -22.14 3.51
N ALA A 196 -13.14 -22.87 3.35
CA ALA A 196 -13.17 -24.22 2.76
C ALA A 196 -14.07 -25.20 3.54
N GLU A 197 -14.24 -24.99 4.85
CA GLU A 197 -15.07 -25.85 5.72
C GLU A 197 -16.57 -25.59 5.59
N ASP A 198 -16.96 -24.41 5.12
CA ASP A 198 -18.36 -24.04 4.91
C ASP A 198 -18.89 -24.54 3.55
N ALA A 199 -17.98 -24.91 2.64
CA ALA A 199 -18.34 -25.40 1.32
C ALA A 199 -18.97 -26.80 1.40
N GLY A 200 -20.16 -26.97 0.80
CA GLY A 200 -20.96 -28.19 0.90
C GLY A 200 -22.17 -28.08 1.84
N ILE A 201 -22.15 -27.17 2.81
CA ILE A 201 -23.23 -27.00 3.79
C ILE A 201 -24.44 -26.28 3.18
N ASP A 202 -24.19 -25.38 2.22
CA ASP A 202 -25.16 -24.55 1.50
C ASP A 202 -25.65 -25.20 0.18
N GLY A 203 -25.32 -26.48 -0.06
CA GLY A 203 -25.62 -27.18 -1.31
C GLY A 203 -24.64 -26.88 -2.47
N SER A 204 -23.60 -26.09 -2.24
CA SER A 204 -22.49 -25.96 -3.19
C SER A 204 -21.64 -27.25 -3.26
N PRO A 205 -20.95 -27.53 -4.38
CA PRO A 205 -20.10 -28.72 -4.46
C PRO A 205 -18.97 -28.65 -3.40
N PRO A 206 -18.67 -29.77 -2.70
CA PRO A 206 -17.60 -29.81 -1.71
C PRO A 206 -16.27 -29.48 -2.37
N ILE A 207 -15.54 -28.52 -1.80
CA ILE A 207 -14.33 -27.98 -2.40
C ILE A 207 -13.11 -28.88 -2.11
N ALA A 208 -13.12 -29.66 -1.02
CA ALA A 208 -12.10 -30.64 -0.66
C ALA A 208 -12.72 -31.87 0.02
N THR A 209 -12.08 -33.05 -0.09
CA THR A 209 -12.54 -34.28 0.59
C THR A 209 -12.21 -34.29 2.09
N LYS A 210 -11.18 -33.55 2.49
CA LYS A 210 -10.78 -33.34 3.88
C LYS A 210 -10.59 -31.84 4.09
N THR A 211 -11.23 -31.28 5.10
CA THR A 211 -10.95 -29.91 5.53
C THR A 211 -10.39 -29.96 6.96
N LEU A 212 -9.21 -29.39 7.16
CA LEU A 212 -8.73 -29.15 8.53
C LEU A 212 -9.57 -28.03 9.13
N LEU A 213 -10.27 -28.34 10.23
CA LEU A 213 -11.07 -27.34 10.94
C LEU A 213 -10.18 -26.17 11.36
N SER A 214 -10.58 -24.95 11.02
CA SER A 214 -9.88 -23.72 11.38
C SER A 214 -9.61 -23.63 12.89
N SER A 215 -10.54 -24.12 13.71
CA SER A 215 -10.44 -24.22 15.18
C SER A 215 -9.32 -25.14 15.69
N SER A 216 -8.80 -26.05 14.86
CA SER A 216 -7.73 -26.99 15.23
C SER A 216 -6.32 -26.39 15.07
N ILE A 217 -6.20 -25.23 14.44
CA ILE A 217 -4.92 -24.55 14.19
C ILE A 217 -5.00 -23.14 14.80
N PRO A 218 -4.20 -22.85 15.85
CA PRO A 218 -4.14 -21.50 16.44
C PRO A 218 -3.83 -20.43 15.38
N GLY A 219 -4.71 -19.43 15.25
CA GLY A 219 -4.59 -18.34 14.28
C GLY A 219 -5.02 -18.67 12.84
N ALA A 220 -5.51 -19.89 12.55
CA ALA A 220 -5.98 -20.25 11.21
C ALA A 220 -7.27 -19.53 10.80
N ASP A 221 -8.09 -19.16 11.78
CA ASP A 221 -9.24 -18.26 11.65
C ASP A 221 -8.84 -16.94 10.96
N ARG A 222 -7.60 -16.49 11.14
CA ARG A 222 -7.06 -15.27 10.50
C ARG A 222 -6.30 -15.53 9.21
N THR A 223 -5.80 -16.75 8.98
CA THR A 223 -5.03 -17.06 7.75
C THR A 223 -5.92 -17.35 6.56
N VAL A 224 -5.43 -17.12 5.35
CA VAL A 224 -6.06 -17.63 4.13
C VAL A 224 -5.63 -19.08 3.93
N THR A 225 -6.59 -20.00 3.74
CA THR A 225 -6.33 -21.43 3.55
C THR A 225 -6.68 -21.91 2.15
N TYR A 226 -6.00 -22.96 1.70
CA TYR A 226 -6.33 -23.64 0.46
C TYR A 226 -7.78 -24.13 0.47
N GLY A 227 -8.48 -23.96 -0.67
CA GLY A 227 -9.89 -24.27 -0.81
C GLY A 227 -10.84 -23.17 -0.32
N SER A 228 -10.33 -22.08 0.26
CA SER A 228 -11.20 -20.93 0.58
C SER A 228 -11.60 -20.18 -0.69
N GLU A 229 -12.78 -19.58 -0.66
CA GLU A 229 -13.23 -18.61 -1.64
C GLU A 229 -12.78 -17.23 -1.19
N VAL A 230 -12.00 -16.58 -2.04
CA VAL A 230 -11.38 -15.28 -1.77
C VAL A 230 -11.77 -14.27 -2.82
N GLU A 231 -11.79 -13.01 -2.41
CA GLU A 231 -11.95 -11.87 -3.29
C GLU A 231 -10.66 -11.04 -3.24
N LEU A 232 -10.16 -10.65 -4.41
CA LEU A 232 -9.01 -9.77 -4.55
C LEU A 232 -9.53 -8.38 -4.91
N ILE A 233 -9.25 -7.41 -4.05
CA ILE A 233 -9.66 -6.01 -4.24
C ILE A 233 -8.41 -5.16 -4.43
N ASP A 234 -8.29 -4.47 -5.57
CA ASP A 234 -7.15 -3.59 -5.83
C ASP A 234 -7.07 -2.49 -4.76
N PHE A 235 -5.90 -2.38 -4.14
CA PHE A 235 -5.66 -1.55 -2.98
C PHE A 235 -5.88 -0.05 -3.25
N VAL A 236 -5.75 0.39 -4.51
CA VAL A 236 -5.80 1.81 -4.88
C VAL A 236 -7.14 2.18 -5.51
N THR A 237 -7.66 1.35 -6.41
CA THR A 237 -8.84 1.62 -7.22
C THR A 237 -10.11 0.98 -6.67
N GLY A 238 -10.00 -0.03 -5.80
CA GLY A 238 -11.13 -0.79 -5.28
C GLY A 238 -11.73 -1.78 -6.28
N VAL A 239 -11.13 -1.95 -7.47
CA VAL A 239 -11.59 -2.92 -8.47
C VAL A 239 -11.48 -4.33 -7.91
N SER A 240 -12.58 -5.09 -7.99
CA SER A 240 -12.68 -6.44 -7.45
C SER A 240 -12.56 -7.52 -8.54
N SER A 241 -11.93 -8.64 -8.20
CA SER A 241 -11.93 -9.88 -8.99
C SER A 241 -13.26 -10.62 -8.98
N GLY A 242 -14.14 -10.29 -8.03
CA GLY A 242 -15.19 -11.17 -7.56
C GLY A 242 -14.63 -12.43 -6.86
N PRO A 243 -15.52 -13.34 -6.44
CA PRO A 243 -15.12 -14.55 -5.71
C PRO A 243 -14.33 -15.55 -6.58
N LEU A 244 -13.22 -16.05 -6.03
CA LEU A 244 -12.32 -17.03 -6.65
C LEU A 244 -11.90 -18.08 -5.62
N VAL A 245 -11.87 -19.35 -6.00
CA VAL A 245 -11.35 -20.42 -5.14
C VAL A 245 -9.84 -20.51 -5.31
N VAL A 246 -9.11 -20.45 -4.18
CA VAL A 246 -7.65 -20.55 -4.17
C VAL A 246 -7.18 -21.99 -3.99
N ARG A 247 -6.31 -22.48 -4.89
CA ARG A 247 -5.82 -23.85 -4.92
C ARG A 247 -4.29 -23.92 -4.90
N LYS A 248 -3.75 -25.01 -4.36
CA LYS A 248 -2.30 -25.26 -4.34
C LYS A 248 -1.84 -25.74 -5.70
N VAL A 249 -0.74 -25.17 -6.19
CA VAL A 249 -0.06 -25.65 -7.40
C VAL A 249 1.25 -26.31 -7.02
N GLU A 250 1.42 -27.56 -7.46
CA GLU A 250 2.67 -28.29 -7.33
C GLU A 250 3.12 -28.78 -8.71
N LYS A 251 4.29 -28.31 -9.14
CA LYS A 251 4.78 -28.45 -10.52
C LYS A 251 3.77 -27.83 -11.50
N THR A 252 3.13 -28.64 -12.34
CA THR A 252 2.11 -28.25 -13.33
C THR A 252 0.73 -28.79 -12.97
N LYS A 253 0.51 -29.15 -11.70
CA LYS A 253 -0.73 -29.77 -11.22
C LYS A 253 -1.37 -28.95 -10.11
N VAL A 254 -2.70 -28.83 -10.17
CA VAL A 254 -3.51 -28.25 -9.10
C VAL A 254 -3.96 -29.35 -8.16
N GLN A 255 -3.58 -29.23 -6.89
CA GLN A 255 -3.99 -30.13 -5.81
C GLN A 255 -5.31 -29.64 -5.20
N LYS A 256 -6.43 -30.29 -5.56
CA LYS A 256 -7.76 -29.92 -5.06
C LYS A 256 -7.95 -30.26 -3.57
N ASP A 257 -7.36 -31.34 -3.07
CA ASP A 257 -7.42 -31.71 -1.65
C ASP A 257 -6.41 -31.01 -0.74
N ALA A 258 -5.64 -30.03 -1.27
CA ALA A 258 -4.68 -29.34 -0.44
C ALA A 258 -5.38 -28.56 0.67
N THR A 259 -4.94 -28.76 1.91
CA THR A 259 -5.46 -28.06 3.10
C THR A 259 -4.38 -27.24 3.80
N GLY A 260 -4.81 -26.28 4.62
CA GLY A 260 -3.94 -25.51 5.50
C GLY A 260 -3.62 -24.11 4.97
N PRO A 261 -2.83 -23.33 5.72
CA PRO A 261 -2.57 -21.92 5.42
C PRO A 261 -1.65 -21.75 4.22
N ILE A 262 -1.93 -20.70 3.44
CA ILE A 262 -1.09 -20.22 2.35
C ILE A 262 0.09 -19.46 2.92
N SER A 263 1.28 -19.67 2.35
CA SER A 263 2.50 -18.99 2.77
C SER A 263 3.12 -18.13 1.66
N GLN A 264 3.95 -17.18 2.08
CA GLN A 264 4.77 -16.33 1.22
C GLN A 264 5.49 -17.14 0.14
N MET A 265 5.48 -16.64 -1.10
CA MET A 265 6.18 -17.18 -2.27
C MET A 265 5.70 -18.57 -2.75
N GLN A 266 4.53 -19.03 -2.33
CA GLN A 266 3.93 -20.27 -2.83
C GLN A 266 3.24 -20.07 -4.19
N LYS A 267 3.19 -21.15 -4.98
CA LYS A 267 2.46 -21.20 -6.25
C LYS A 267 1.01 -21.58 -6.00
N LEU A 268 0.10 -20.76 -6.53
CA LEU A 268 -1.33 -20.84 -6.39
C LEU A 268 -1.98 -20.86 -7.78
N ALA A 269 -3.19 -21.41 -7.83
CA ALA A 269 -4.13 -21.21 -8.93
C ALA A 269 -5.42 -20.63 -8.34
N PHE A 270 -5.99 -19.66 -9.05
CA PHE A 270 -7.28 -19.08 -8.70
C PHE A 270 -8.30 -19.56 -9.74
N CYS A 271 -9.43 -20.10 -9.31
CA CYS A 271 -10.44 -20.58 -10.24
C CYS A 271 -11.85 -20.12 -9.89
N LYS A 272 -12.66 -19.95 -10.93
CA LYS A 272 -14.12 -19.97 -10.83
C LYS A 272 -14.56 -21.42 -10.94
N ILE A 273 -15.40 -21.87 -10.01
CA ILE A 273 -15.99 -23.20 -10.02
C ILE A 273 -17.44 -23.04 -10.47
N ASP A 274 -17.83 -23.74 -11.53
CA ASP A 274 -19.23 -23.82 -11.91
C ASP A 274 -19.97 -24.69 -10.88
N ARG A 275 -21.10 -24.17 -10.40
CA ARG A 275 -21.92 -24.82 -9.36
C ARG A 275 -22.68 -26.03 -9.90
N LEU A 276 -22.91 -26.11 -11.21
CA LEU A 276 -23.74 -27.15 -11.81
C LEU A 276 -22.96 -28.44 -12.07
N ASP A 277 -21.76 -28.35 -12.61
CA ASP A 277 -20.94 -29.51 -13.01
C ASP A 277 -19.61 -29.62 -12.26
N GLY A 278 -19.26 -28.63 -11.42
CA GLY A 278 -18.01 -28.60 -10.67
C GLY A 278 -16.78 -28.32 -11.53
N SER A 279 -16.95 -27.94 -12.79
CA SER A 279 -15.85 -27.58 -13.69
C SER A 279 -15.13 -26.32 -13.19
N ALA A 280 -13.81 -26.28 -13.38
CA ALA A 280 -12.97 -25.20 -12.91
C ALA A 280 -12.37 -24.43 -14.09
N LEU A 281 -12.55 -23.11 -14.08
CA LEU A 281 -11.91 -22.18 -15.00
C LEU A 281 -10.87 -21.35 -14.24
N TYR A 282 -9.61 -21.47 -14.66
CA TYR A 282 -8.47 -20.92 -13.97
C TYR A 282 -8.03 -19.57 -14.53
N VAL A 283 -7.65 -18.65 -13.64
CA VAL A 283 -7.10 -17.35 -13.98
C VAL A 283 -5.71 -17.49 -14.63
N SER A 284 -5.58 -16.97 -15.86
CA SER A 284 -4.36 -17.07 -16.66
C SER A 284 -3.67 -15.72 -16.90
N ALA A 285 -2.34 -15.73 -16.91
CA ALA A 285 -1.50 -14.59 -17.25
C ALA A 285 -1.31 -14.37 -18.77
N LEU A 286 -1.96 -15.19 -19.61
CA LEU A 286 -1.94 -14.98 -21.07
C LEU A 286 -2.80 -13.77 -21.45
N GLU A 287 -2.31 -13.02 -22.44
CA GLU A 287 -3.05 -11.90 -23.01
C GLU A 287 -4.01 -12.41 -24.10
N PRO A 288 -5.17 -11.76 -24.28
CA PRO A 288 -6.05 -12.06 -25.39
C PRO A 288 -5.36 -11.86 -26.73
N GLY A 289 -5.16 -12.96 -27.46
CA GLY A 289 -4.94 -12.95 -28.91
C GLY A 289 -3.65 -12.30 -29.42
N ARG A 290 -2.48 -12.81 -29.04
CA ARG A 290 -1.38 -12.98 -30.01
C ARG A 290 -1.22 -14.48 -30.26
N TYR A 291 -1.79 -14.97 -31.35
CA TYR A 291 -1.26 -16.20 -31.93
C TYR A 291 0.15 -15.87 -32.42
N PRO A 292 1.21 -16.58 -32.00
CA PRO A 292 2.51 -16.40 -32.62
C PRO A 292 2.34 -16.75 -34.11
N SER A 293 2.57 -15.77 -34.97
CA SER A 293 2.68 -16.06 -36.40
C SER A 293 3.93 -16.94 -36.59
N PRO A 294 3.92 -17.95 -37.49
CA PRO A 294 5.02 -18.90 -37.64
C PRO A 294 6.40 -18.28 -37.97
N ASN A 295 6.46 -16.98 -38.29
CA ASN A 295 7.68 -16.26 -38.66
C ASN A 295 8.52 -15.75 -37.47
N GLU A 296 8.10 -15.91 -36.21
CA GLU A 296 8.93 -15.49 -35.05
C GLU A 296 9.87 -16.60 -34.52
N LEU A 297 10.03 -17.72 -35.25
CA LEU A 297 11.16 -18.63 -35.12
C LEU A 297 12.07 -18.52 -36.35
N GLY A 298 13.06 -17.62 -36.30
CA GLY A 298 14.09 -17.51 -37.35
C GLY A 298 15.26 -16.64 -36.90
N SER A 299 16.47 -17.19 -36.99
CA SER A 299 17.75 -16.73 -36.49
C SER A 299 18.43 -15.66 -37.40
N PRO A 300 19.67 -15.19 -37.09
CA PRO A 300 20.23 -13.88 -37.50
C PRO A 300 20.94 -13.87 -38.86
N PHE A 301 21.13 -12.64 -39.39
CA PHE A 301 21.77 -12.23 -40.66
C PHE A 301 20.94 -12.39 -41.93
N GLU A 302 20.63 -11.27 -42.60
CA GLU A 302 21.05 -11.01 -43.99
C GLU A 302 20.75 -9.57 -44.44
N MET A 303 21.66 -9.06 -45.28
CA MET A 303 21.74 -7.72 -45.86
C MET A 303 21.01 -7.64 -47.20
N GLY A 304 20.42 -6.46 -47.48
CA GLY A 304 20.40 -5.82 -48.82
C GLY A 304 19.45 -6.37 -49.89
N GLY A 305 18.62 -5.49 -50.46
CA GLY A 305 17.96 -5.72 -51.75
C GLY A 305 16.69 -4.88 -51.98
N ASP A 306 16.80 -3.90 -52.86
CA ASP A 306 15.70 -3.06 -53.37
C ASP A 306 14.63 -3.84 -54.16
N ALA A 307 13.40 -3.32 -54.14
CA ALA A 307 12.60 -2.92 -55.32
C ALA A 307 11.10 -3.34 -55.34
N HIS A 308 10.25 -2.31 -55.53
CA HIS A 308 8.94 -2.26 -56.22
C HIS A 308 7.65 -2.85 -55.57
N GLY A 309 6.98 -1.99 -54.79
CA GLY A 309 5.61 -1.46 -54.95
C GLY A 309 4.40 -2.36 -55.21
N ILE A 310 3.38 -2.32 -54.31
CA ILE A 310 1.94 -2.10 -54.56
C ILE A 310 1.28 -1.56 -53.23
N PRO A 311 0.00 -1.11 -53.18
CA PRO A 311 -0.42 0.23 -52.80
C PRO A 311 -0.83 0.40 -51.32
N PHE A 312 -0.91 1.67 -50.91
CA PHE A 312 -1.46 2.12 -49.63
C PHE A 312 -2.88 1.58 -49.38
N THR A 313 -3.01 0.60 -48.49
CA THR A 313 -4.22 0.44 -47.68
C THR A 313 -3.94 1.07 -46.33
N THR A 314 -4.65 2.16 -46.01
CA THR A 314 -4.68 2.79 -44.69
C THR A 314 -4.80 1.73 -43.60
N PRO A 315 -3.95 1.71 -42.56
CA PRO A 315 -4.20 0.89 -41.40
C PRO A 315 -5.48 1.40 -40.76
N ARG A 316 -6.53 0.59 -40.80
CA ARG A 316 -7.69 0.74 -39.91
C ARG A 316 -7.11 0.81 -38.49
N PRO A 317 -7.50 1.77 -37.63
CA PRO A 317 -6.94 1.85 -36.28
C PRO A 317 -7.13 0.50 -35.61
N PRO A 318 -6.13 -0.03 -34.87
CA PRO A 318 -6.30 -1.29 -34.18
C PRO A 318 -7.53 -1.14 -33.29
N HIS A 319 -8.50 -2.02 -33.49
CA HIS A 319 -9.60 -2.21 -32.54
C HIS A 319 -8.96 -2.26 -31.15
N LEU A 320 -9.42 -1.42 -30.23
CA LEU A 320 -9.05 -1.44 -28.82
C LEU A 320 -9.30 -2.86 -28.29
N SER A 321 -8.29 -3.72 -28.38
CA SER A 321 -8.33 -5.07 -27.84
C SER A 321 -8.17 -4.91 -26.35
N PHE A 322 -9.29 -4.84 -25.64
CA PHE A 322 -9.32 -4.77 -24.19
C PHE A 322 -8.59 -5.99 -23.63
N HIS A 323 -7.42 -5.77 -23.04
CA HIS A 323 -6.54 -6.81 -22.54
C HIS A 323 -6.95 -7.28 -21.13
N ALA A 324 -8.19 -7.77 -21.02
CA ALA A 324 -8.73 -8.34 -19.79
C ALA A 324 -8.09 -9.70 -19.47
N LEU A 325 -8.08 -10.05 -18.18
CA LEU A 325 -7.58 -11.32 -17.67
C LEU A 325 -8.35 -12.51 -18.28
N GLN A 326 -7.63 -13.53 -18.74
CA GLN A 326 -8.25 -14.71 -19.34
C GLN A 326 -8.52 -15.82 -18.33
N TYR A 327 -9.52 -16.64 -18.64
CA TYR A 327 -9.81 -17.87 -17.94
C TYR A 327 -9.53 -19.07 -18.84
N GLN A 328 -8.91 -20.12 -18.29
CA GLN A 328 -8.50 -21.32 -19.01
C GLN A 328 -8.99 -22.57 -18.29
N ALA A 329 -9.57 -23.50 -19.06
CA ALA A 329 -9.86 -24.84 -18.58
C ALA A 329 -8.56 -25.62 -18.29
N PRO A 330 -8.58 -26.63 -17.42
CA PRO A 330 -7.43 -27.52 -17.25
C PRO A 330 -7.10 -28.24 -18.55
N LYS A 331 -5.80 -28.53 -18.78
CA LYS A 331 -5.33 -29.31 -19.93
C LYS A 331 -5.86 -30.73 -19.90
N ALA A 332 -5.85 -31.33 -18.72
CA ALA A 332 -6.31 -32.67 -18.47
C ALA A 332 -6.73 -32.79 -17.01
N VAL A 333 -7.70 -33.67 -16.75
CA VAL A 333 -8.08 -34.08 -15.41
C VAL A 333 -7.44 -35.44 -15.15
N LEU A 334 -6.52 -35.49 -14.20
CA LEU A 334 -5.77 -36.67 -13.83
C LEU A 334 -6.45 -37.40 -12.66
N PRO A 335 -6.31 -38.73 -12.57
CA PRO A 335 -6.81 -39.48 -11.42
C PRO A 335 -6.12 -39.04 -10.12
N PRO A 336 -6.78 -39.24 -8.96
CA PRO A 336 -6.20 -38.93 -7.66
C PRO A 336 -4.90 -39.71 -7.40
N GLU A 337 -3.94 -39.08 -6.72
CA GLU A 337 -2.68 -39.73 -6.32
C GLU A 337 -2.89 -40.77 -5.20
N GLU A 338 -3.93 -40.60 -4.38
CA GLU A 338 -4.29 -41.52 -3.30
C GLU A 338 -5.69 -42.13 -3.53
N ARG A 339 -5.91 -43.38 -3.10
CA ARG A 339 -7.24 -44.01 -3.19
C ARG A 339 -8.25 -43.23 -2.34
N GLY A 340 -9.28 -42.69 -2.98
CA GLY A 340 -10.32 -41.86 -2.34
C GLY A 340 -10.02 -40.37 -2.28
N GLY A 341 -8.93 -39.90 -2.90
CA GLY A 341 -8.67 -38.46 -3.10
C GLY A 341 -9.44 -37.87 -4.29
N MET A 342 -9.36 -36.56 -4.44
CA MET A 342 -9.85 -35.79 -5.58
C MET A 342 -8.90 -35.89 -6.77
N THR A 343 -9.49 -35.77 -7.96
CA THR A 343 -8.76 -35.60 -9.21
C THR A 343 -7.81 -34.40 -9.16
N LEU A 344 -6.71 -34.50 -9.89
CA LEU A 344 -5.77 -33.39 -10.07
C LEU A 344 -6.01 -32.74 -11.43
N ASP A 345 -5.87 -31.42 -11.49
CA ASP A 345 -5.96 -30.72 -12.78
C ASP A 345 -4.56 -30.39 -13.28
N GLU A 346 -4.23 -30.84 -14.48
CA GLU A 346 -3.01 -30.43 -15.17
C GLU A 346 -3.23 -29.06 -15.82
N ILE A 347 -2.31 -28.12 -15.57
CA ILE A 347 -2.44 -26.72 -15.98
C ILE A 347 -1.22 -26.24 -16.77
N ASP A 348 -1.41 -25.16 -17.53
CA ASP A 348 -0.31 -24.37 -18.08
C ASP A 348 0.43 -23.58 -17.00
N ASP A 349 1.71 -23.30 -17.26
CA ASP A 349 2.53 -22.41 -16.44
C ASP A 349 1.90 -21.01 -16.29
N SER A 350 1.16 -20.54 -17.28
CA SER A 350 0.46 -19.24 -17.29
C SER A 350 -0.63 -19.13 -16.22
N VAL A 351 -1.12 -20.25 -15.69
CA VAL A 351 -2.15 -20.31 -14.63
C VAL A 351 -1.53 -20.30 -13.22
N ALA A 352 -0.23 -20.60 -13.11
CA ALA A 352 0.45 -20.72 -11.82
C ALA A 352 0.95 -19.35 -11.31
N TRP A 353 0.22 -18.74 -10.38
CA TRP A 353 0.57 -17.45 -9.78
C TRP A 353 1.39 -17.63 -8.51
N THR A 354 2.43 -16.85 -8.33
CA THR A 354 3.19 -16.80 -7.06
C THR A 354 2.65 -15.64 -6.22
N VAL A 355 2.29 -15.94 -4.97
CA VAL A 355 1.80 -14.94 -4.01
C VAL A 355 2.93 -14.39 -3.16
N ILE A 356 2.88 -13.10 -2.88
CA ILE A 356 3.77 -12.44 -1.93
C ILE A 356 3.02 -11.32 -1.21
N GLY A 357 3.28 -11.15 0.08
CA GLY A 357 2.76 -10.04 0.88
C GLY A 357 3.39 -8.72 0.46
N VAL A 358 2.60 -7.66 0.55
CA VAL A 358 2.98 -6.29 0.24
C VAL A 358 2.77 -5.43 1.48
N SER A 359 3.81 -4.72 1.88
CA SER A 359 3.76 -3.66 2.87
C SER A 359 3.75 -2.31 2.16
N HIS A 360 3.25 -1.29 2.84
CA HIS A 360 3.19 0.05 2.29
C HIS A 360 3.28 1.12 3.37
N PHE A 361 3.68 2.32 2.94
CA PHE A 361 3.51 3.53 3.73
C PHE A 361 2.95 4.62 2.83
N SER A 362 2.15 5.51 3.43
CA SER A 362 1.58 6.67 2.75
C SER A 362 1.76 7.89 3.63
N HIS A 363 2.37 8.93 3.07
CA HIS A 363 2.58 10.18 3.77
C HIS A 363 2.07 11.34 2.94
N THR A 364 1.34 12.25 3.58
CA THR A 364 0.76 13.41 2.93
C THR A 364 1.23 14.68 3.62
N PHE A 365 1.73 15.61 2.83
CA PHE A 365 2.14 16.94 3.29
C PHE A 365 1.80 17.98 2.22
N PHE A 366 1.73 19.24 2.61
CA PHE A 366 1.46 20.34 1.69
C PHE A 366 2.13 21.61 2.18
N ASP A 367 2.42 22.52 1.27
CA ASP A 367 3.08 23.77 1.60
C ASP A 367 2.08 24.91 1.39
N LEU A 368 1.89 25.72 2.44
CA LEU A 368 1.05 26.92 2.42
C LEU A 368 1.83 28.17 1.98
N SER A 369 3.11 28.03 1.66
CA SER A 369 3.92 29.14 1.14
C SER A 369 3.36 29.65 -0.20
N PRO A 370 3.47 30.95 -0.50
CA PRO A 370 2.92 31.54 -1.71
C PRO A 370 3.58 31.03 -3.00
N ASN A 371 4.72 30.35 -2.88
CA ASN A 371 5.51 29.86 -3.99
C ASN A 371 5.23 28.38 -4.32
N TYR A 372 4.24 27.75 -3.67
CA TYR A 372 3.87 26.36 -3.94
C TYR A 372 3.22 26.20 -5.34
N PRO A 373 3.61 25.19 -6.15
CA PRO A 373 4.61 24.17 -5.87
C PRO A 373 6.06 24.63 -6.10
N GLN A 374 6.88 24.53 -5.07
CA GLN A 374 8.34 24.62 -5.16
C GLN A 374 8.96 23.54 -4.26
N ILE A 375 10.21 23.16 -4.53
CA ILE A 375 10.95 22.27 -3.64
C ILE A 375 11.23 23.03 -2.32
N PRO A 376 10.88 22.48 -1.15
CA PRO A 376 11.12 23.13 0.13
C PRO A 376 12.60 23.38 0.39
N LEU A 377 12.93 24.53 0.97
CA LEU A 377 14.29 24.87 1.38
C LEU A 377 14.73 24.09 2.62
N GLU A 378 13.81 23.88 3.57
CA GLU A 378 14.04 23.04 4.74
C GLU A 378 13.47 21.63 4.53
N PRO A 379 14.16 20.58 5.01
CA PRO A 379 13.64 19.21 4.92
C PRO A 379 12.26 19.09 5.56
N VAL A 380 11.33 18.46 4.85
CA VAL A 380 9.97 18.12 5.29
C VAL A 380 10.00 17.11 6.42
N THR A 381 11.00 16.23 6.44
CA THR A 381 11.15 15.14 7.41
C THR A 381 12.13 15.51 8.53
N PRO A 382 11.95 15.00 9.76
CA PRO A 382 10.99 13.98 10.18
C PRO A 382 9.54 14.50 10.19
N LEU A 383 8.61 13.67 9.73
CA LEU A 383 7.18 14.00 9.82
C LEU A 383 6.72 13.90 11.26
N PRO A 384 5.82 14.78 11.71
CA PRO A 384 5.21 14.62 13.01
C PRO A 384 4.28 13.39 13.00
N MET A 385 4.28 12.62 14.08
CA MET A 385 3.46 11.40 14.19
C MET A 385 2.76 11.33 15.54
N ILE A 386 1.47 10.98 15.54
CA ILE A 386 0.70 10.73 16.77
C ILE A 386 1.00 9.31 17.27
N ASN A 387 1.46 9.19 18.51
CA ASN A 387 1.90 7.91 19.09
C ASN A 387 0.74 7.11 19.72
N SER A 388 -0.34 7.79 20.11
CA SER A 388 -1.49 7.19 20.79
C SER A 388 -2.79 7.90 20.42
N LEU A 389 -3.92 7.17 20.53
CA LEU A 389 -5.24 7.71 20.24
C LEU A 389 -5.46 9.02 21.01
N PRO A 390 -5.76 10.16 20.33
CA PRO A 390 -6.06 11.41 20.99
C PRO A 390 -7.28 11.29 21.91
N LYS A 391 -7.21 11.92 23.09
CA LYS A 391 -8.27 11.86 24.11
C LYS A 391 -8.94 13.20 24.27
N ILE A 392 -10.26 13.23 24.19
CA ILE A 392 -11.06 14.43 24.41
C ILE A 392 -11.58 14.45 25.85
N ASP A 393 -11.37 15.56 26.54
CA ASP A 393 -12.13 15.92 27.74
C ASP A 393 -13.26 16.85 27.31
N ILE A 394 -14.50 16.35 27.37
CA ILE A 394 -15.68 17.06 26.92
C ILE A 394 -16.09 18.21 27.85
N GLU A 395 -15.82 18.09 29.16
CA GLU A 395 -16.18 19.12 30.14
C GLU A 395 -15.30 20.35 30.00
N ARG A 396 -14.00 20.13 29.72
CA ARG A 396 -13.03 21.19 29.51
C ARG A 396 -12.88 21.61 28.05
N LEU A 397 -13.46 20.86 27.13
CA LEU A 397 -13.25 20.96 25.68
C LEU A 397 -11.76 21.01 25.35
N THR A 398 -11.02 20.01 25.81
CA THR A 398 -9.59 19.89 25.53
C THR A 398 -9.26 18.56 24.88
N LEU A 399 -8.22 18.56 24.05
CA LEU A 399 -7.68 17.37 23.40
C LEU A 399 -6.26 17.12 23.90
N THR A 400 -6.01 15.94 24.45
CA THR A 400 -4.66 15.51 24.85
C THR A 400 -4.12 14.47 23.89
N MET A 401 -2.87 14.61 23.46
CA MET A 401 -2.19 13.60 22.64
C MET A 401 -0.68 13.57 22.91
N SER A 402 -0.07 12.43 22.58
CA SER A 402 1.39 12.30 22.51
C SER A 402 1.81 12.23 21.05
N LEU A 403 2.78 13.05 20.65
CA LEU A 403 3.25 13.09 19.28
C LEU A 403 4.76 13.31 19.19
N ASN A 404 5.37 12.71 18.17
CA ASN A 404 6.77 12.93 17.83
C ASN A 404 6.91 14.08 16.85
N GLY A 405 8.03 14.82 16.93
CA GLY A 405 8.35 15.87 15.96
C GLY A 405 7.46 17.11 16.02
N PHE A 406 6.91 17.43 17.21
CA PHE A 406 6.09 18.64 17.42
C PHE A 406 6.86 19.94 17.18
N PHE A 407 8.17 19.90 17.40
CA PHE A 407 9.06 21.04 17.21
C PHE A 407 9.88 20.85 15.93
N ASP A 408 10.12 21.95 15.22
CA ASP A 408 10.99 21.93 14.05
C ASP A 408 12.49 21.85 14.43
N GLY A 409 13.36 21.83 13.42
CA GLY A 409 14.81 21.80 13.61
C GLY A 409 15.38 23.00 14.39
N HIS A 410 14.61 24.08 14.52
CA HIS A 410 14.95 25.30 15.25
C HIS A 410 14.28 25.36 16.63
N ALA A 411 13.71 24.24 17.10
CA ALA A 411 12.94 24.14 18.35
C ALA A 411 11.71 25.05 18.42
N ARG A 412 11.12 25.43 17.27
CA ARG A 412 9.86 26.16 17.21
C ARG A 412 8.70 25.16 17.20
N PRO A 413 7.68 25.32 18.06
CA PRO A 413 6.51 24.44 18.05
C PRO A 413 5.70 24.65 16.76
N MET A 414 5.13 23.56 16.24
CA MET A 414 4.16 23.63 15.15
C MET A 414 2.82 24.18 15.65
N GLU A 415 2.11 24.89 14.77
CA GLU A 415 0.73 25.29 15.02
C GLU A 415 -0.21 24.09 14.87
N PHE A 416 -1.22 24.03 15.74
CA PHE A 416 -2.25 23.01 15.68
C PHE A 416 -3.52 23.56 15.06
N TRP A 417 -4.08 22.84 14.09
CA TRP A 417 -5.30 23.22 13.38
C TRP A 417 -6.28 22.05 13.34
N LEU A 418 -7.57 22.35 13.46
CA LEU A 418 -8.67 21.39 13.33
C LEU A 418 -9.53 21.77 12.12
N GLY A 419 -9.26 21.15 10.97
CA GLY A 419 -9.79 21.63 9.70
C GLY A 419 -9.42 23.11 9.48
N PRO A 420 -10.38 24.02 9.22
CA PRO A 420 -10.13 25.45 9.09
C PRO A 420 -10.02 26.19 10.44
N LEU A 421 -10.20 25.51 11.58
CA LEU A 421 -10.20 26.11 12.90
C LEU A 421 -8.78 26.13 13.47
N GLY A 422 -8.16 27.31 13.53
CA GLY A 422 -6.85 27.47 14.13
C GLY A 422 -6.21 28.85 13.88
N PRO A 423 -4.96 29.04 14.33
CA PRO A 423 -4.20 28.10 15.16
C PRO A 423 -4.83 27.96 16.54
N LEU A 424 -5.04 26.72 17.00
CA LEU A 424 -5.62 26.45 18.31
C LEU A 424 -4.57 26.62 19.42
N PRO A 425 -4.94 27.10 20.62
CA PRO A 425 -4.01 27.21 21.73
C PRO A 425 -3.48 25.83 22.15
N VAL A 426 -2.16 25.69 22.20
CA VAL A 426 -1.47 24.45 22.61
C VAL A 426 -0.63 24.70 23.85
N ASN A 427 -0.82 23.85 24.86
CA ASN A 427 0.02 23.77 26.04
C ASN A 427 0.89 22.50 25.95
N VAL A 428 2.20 22.66 25.98
CA VAL A 428 3.14 21.52 26.01
C VAL A 428 3.25 21.04 27.46
N LEU A 429 2.66 19.87 27.76
CA LEU A 429 2.66 19.30 29.10
C LEU A 429 4.00 18.67 29.46
N ASN A 430 4.61 18.00 28.48
CA ASN A 430 5.92 17.36 28.62
C ASN A 430 6.60 17.31 27.25
N THR A 431 7.92 17.43 27.21
CA THR A 431 8.69 17.20 25.99
C THR A 431 10.04 16.60 26.32
N SER A 432 10.43 15.59 25.55
CA SER A 432 11.79 15.06 25.54
C SER A 432 12.59 15.71 24.41
N GLY A 433 13.92 15.62 24.46
CA GLY A 433 14.78 16.01 23.34
C GLY A 433 14.94 17.51 23.07
N ILE A 434 14.55 18.40 23.99
CA ILE A 434 14.86 19.84 23.93
C ILE A 434 15.71 20.22 25.14
N LYS A 435 16.84 20.89 24.91
CA LYS A 435 17.69 21.46 25.96
C LYS A 435 17.81 22.96 25.83
N LEU A 436 18.04 23.63 26.95
CA LEU A 436 18.47 25.03 26.97
C LEU A 436 19.97 25.06 26.66
N ALA A 437 20.34 25.72 25.57
CA ALA A 437 21.73 26.02 25.24
C ALA A 437 22.04 27.47 25.60
N THR A 438 23.10 27.67 26.37
CA THR A 438 23.70 28.98 26.64
C THR A 438 24.78 29.21 25.58
N GLU A 439 24.67 30.29 24.80
CA GLU A 439 25.73 30.67 23.87
C GLU A 439 26.91 31.26 24.68
N GLU A 440 28.09 30.65 24.54
CA GLU A 440 29.34 31.25 25.03
C GLU A 440 29.65 32.51 24.19
N GLY A 441 29.21 33.67 24.66
CA GLY A 441 29.61 34.96 24.06
C GLY A 441 28.57 36.08 24.12
N THR A 442 27.34 35.82 24.56
CA THR A 442 26.32 36.88 24.70
C THR A 442 25.63 36.76 26.05
N ILE A 443 25.84 37.74 26.93
CA ILE A 443 25.25 37.77 28.27
C ILE A 443 23.71 37.79 28.11
N GLY A 444 23.05 36.67 28.42
CA GLY A 444 21.59 36.60 28.60
C GLY A 444 20.77 35.99 27.44
N SER A 445 21.38 35.51 26.37
CA SER A 445 20.68 34.79 25.30
C SER A 445 20.62 33.29 25.64
N VAL A 446 19.41 32.79 25.91
CA VAL A 446 19.14 31.35 26.12
C VAL A 446 18.30 30.86 24.96
N ARG A 447 18.81 29.89 24.20
CA ARG A 447 18.11 29.33 23.03
C ARG A 447 17.78 27.86 23.27
N LEU A 448 16.57 27.45 22.87
CA LEU A 448 16.19 26.04 22.87
C LEU A 448 16.89 25.33 21.70
N GLN A 449 17.48 24.17 21.98
CA GLN A 449 18.14 23.34 20.98
C GLN A 449 17.58 21.92 21.03
N VAL A 450 17.27 21.36 19.85
CA VAL A 450 16.80 19.98 19.72
C VAL A 450 17.99 19.03 19.81
N THR A 451 17.93 18.06 20.72
CA THR A 451 18.95 17.01 20.86
C THR A 451 18.44 15.70 20.26
N GLY A 452 18.97 15.31 19.11
CA GLY A 452 18.70 14.03 18.44
C GLY A 452 17.29 13.91 17.84
N GLN A 453 17.18 13.95 16.51
CA GLN A 453 15.90 13.88 15.79
C GLN A 453 15.08 12.60 16.02
N LYS A 454 15.69 11.51 16.53
CA LYS A 454 15.06 10.17 16.58
C LYS A 454 14.14 9.91 17.77
N ARG A 455 14.07 10.77 18.80
CA ARG A 455 13.24 10.54 20.01
C ARG A 455 12.76 11.84 20.67
N GLN A 456 12.13 12.71 19.89
CA GLN A 456 11.50 13.90 20.45
C GLN A 456 10.00 13.63 20.59
N GLU A 457 9.62 13.06 21.73
CA GLU A 457 8.21 12.86 22.10
C GLU A 457 7.73 14.05 22.94
N SER A 458 6.60 14.62 22.54
CA SER A 458 5.93 15.73 23.21
C SER A 458 4.49 15.34 23.55
N GLN A 459 4.10 15.57 24.80
CA GLN A 459 2.70 15.47 25.23
C GLN A 459 2.11 16.88 25.22
N VAL A 460 1.02 17.05 24.48
CA VAL A 460 0.37 18.34 24.26
C VAL A 460 -1.09 18.29 24.69
N LEU A 461 -1.57 19.42 25.21
CA LEU A 461 -2.96 19.71 25.54
C LEU A 461 -3.42 20.85 24.63
N ILE A 462 -4.45 20.62 23.84
CA ILE A 462 -5.02 21.59 22.90
C ILE A 462 -6.37 22.03 23.43
N ASN A 463 -6.63 23.34 23.43
CA ASN A 463 -7.96 23.88 23.70
C ASN A 463 -8.80 23.79 22.43
N LEU A 464 -9.88 23.00 22.46
CA LEU A 464 -10.79 22.85 21.33
C LEU A 464 -11.78 24.03 21.27
N PRO A 465 -12.24 24.41 20.06
CA PRO A 465 -13.40 25.28 19.90
C PRO A 465 -14.65 24.67 20.53
N THR A 466 -15.70 25.48 20.71
CA THR A 466 -16.98 24.97 21.20
C THR A 466 -17.56 23.92 20.24
N ILE A 467 -18.35 22.98 20.76
CA ILE A 467 -18.93 21.93 19.94
C ILE A 467 -19.86 22.50 18.86
N GLU A 468 -20.55 23.62 19.14
CA GLU A 468 -21.36 24.34 18.17
C GLU A 468 -20.52 24.87 17.01
N THR A 469 -19.32 25.38 17.30
CA THR A 469 -18.37 25.87 16.28
C THR A 469 -17.88 24.71 15.40
N ILE A 470 -17.53 23.58 16.03
CA ILE A 470 -17.12 22.37 15.31
C ILE A 470 -18.27 21.85 14.44
N TYR A 471 -19.48 21.77 14.99
CA TYR A 471 -20.68 21.32 14.28
C TYR A 471 -21.01 22.23 13.09
N TRP A 472 -20.98 23.55 13.29
CA TRP A 472 -21.18 24.51 12.22
C TRP A 472 -20.14 24.33 11.11
N THR A 473 -18.87 24.14 11.46
CA THR A 473 -17.79 23.95 10.48
C THR A 473 -17.99 22.66 9.67
N LEU A 474 -18.48 21.59 10.29
CA LEU A 474 -18.74 20.31 9.65
C LEU A 474 -19.97 20.31 8.75
N HIS A 475 -21.06 20.94 9.19
CA HIS A 475 -22.39 20.80 8.58
C HIS A 475 -22.92 22.07 7.93
N ASN A 476 -22.25 23.21 8.12
CA ASN A 476 -22.67 24.55 7.69
C ASN A 476 -24.12 24.89 8.11
N LYS A 477 -24.49 24.49 9.34
CA LYS A 477 -25.80 24.72 9.95
C LYS A 477 -25.69 24.76 11.47
N GLU A 478 -26.64 25.43 12.12
CA GLU A 478 -26.68 25.52 13.58
C GLU A 478 -27.00 24.15 14.20
N MET A 479 -26.38 23.89 15.35
CA MET A 479 -26.71 22.74 16.19
C MET A 479 -28.06 22.97 16.87
N LYS A 480 -28.88 21.93 17.00
CA LYS A 480 -30.18 22.06 17.69
C LYS A 480 -29.97 22.45 19.15
N THR A 481 -30.77 23.40 19.64
CA THR A 481 -30.78 23.78 21.05
C THR A 481 -31.09 22.59 21.95
N ASN A 482 -30.44 22.51 23.11
CA ASN A 482 -30.54 21.40 24.08
C ASN A 482 -30.13 20.03 23.53
N SER A 483 -29.24 20.00 22.54
CA SER A 483 -28.64 18.73 22.10
C SER A 483 -27.76 18.16 23.20
N MET A 484 -27.97 16.89 23.55
CA MET A 484 -27.08 16.16 24.45
C MET A 484 -25.86 15.69 23.69
N ILE A 485 -24.67 15.94 24.22
CA ILE A 485 -23.40 15.58 23.56
C ILE A 485 -22.84 14.34 24.24
N ILE A 486 -22.59 13.29 23.46
CA ILE A 486 -21.97 12.05 23.92
C ILE A 486 -20.61 11.90 23.26
N LEU A 487 -19.55 11.73 24.05
CA LEU A 487 -18.25 11.32 23.56
C LEU A 487 -18.26 9.79 23.40
N ASP A 488 -18.13 9.29 22.17
CA ASP A 488 -17.99 7.84 21.92
C ASP A 488 -16.51 7.47 21.76
N GLU A 489 -16.01 6.69 22.71
CA GLU A 489 -14.66 6.11 22.71
C GLU A 489 -14.64 4.65 22.24
N SER A 490 -15.77 4.14 21.74
CA SER A 490 -15.87 2.75 21.28
C SER A 490 -15.16 2.55 19.93
N ASN A 491 -14.80 1.31 19.59
CA ASN A 491 -14.26 0.99 18.26
C ASN A 491 -15.35 0.87 17.17
N ARG A 492 -16.63 1.21 17.48
CA ARG A 492 -17.72 1.13 16.50
C ARG A 492 -17.58 2.22 15.44
N PRO A 493 -17.78 1.94 14.15
CA PRO A 493 -17.75 2.99 13.13
C PRO A 493 -18.87 4.01 13.40
N ILE A 494 -18.59 5.28 13.13
CA ILE A 494 -19.54 6.37 13.37
C ILE A 494 -20.85 6.18 12.60
N SER A 495 -20.83 5.49 11.46
CA SER A 495 -22.00 5.11 10.67
C SER A 495 -22.96 4.15 11.39
N GLU A 496 -22.47 3.29 12.28
CA GLU A 496 -23.31 2.43 13.11
C GLU A 496 -23.94 3.20 14.28
N LEU A 497 -23.27 4.24 14.76
CA LEU A 497 -23.70 5.03 15.91
C LEU A 497 -24.82 6.03 15.55
N ILE A 498 -24.88 6.50 14.29
CA ILE A 498 -25.84 7.51 13.86
C ILE A 498 -27.16 6.95 13.31
N GLY A 499 -27.23 5.64 13.03
CA GLY A 499 -28.42 4.98 12.49
C GLY A 499 -28.47 4.87 10.96
N ARG A 500 -28.98 3.73 10.46
CA ARG A 500 -28.71 3.19 9.11
C ARG A 500 -29.53 3.80 7.95
N ARG A 501 -30.17 4.97 8.09
CA ARG A 501 -31.09 5.50 7.06
C ARG A 501 -30.53 6.49 6.05
N GLN A 502 -29.32 7.02 6.22
CA GLN A 502 -28.74 8.01 5.27
C GLN A 502 -27.66 7.51 4.30
N ILE A 503 -27.26 6.22 4.35
CA ILE A 503 -26.10 5.73 3.58
C ILE A 503 -26.54 4.99 2.28
N SER A 504 -27.69 5.35 1.70
CA SER A 504 -28.14 4.76 0.42
C SER A 504 -27.79 5.61 -0.81
N SER A 505 -26.80 6.51 -0.73
CA SER A 505 -26.27 7.21 -1.89
C SER A 505 -24.74 7.27 -1.82
N LEU A 506 -24.09 7.15 -2.99
CA LEU A 506 -22.63 7.10 -3.16
C LEU A 506 -21.84 8.32 -2.60
N ASN A 507 -22.49 9.32 -2.00
CA ASN A 507 -21.89 10.62 -1.68
C ASN A 507 -22.06 11.15 -0.23
N ASN A 508 -22.65 10.40 0.71
CA ASN A 508 -22.75 10.86 2.12
C ASN A 508 -21.60 10.30 2.98
N ALA A 509 -20.39 10.79 2.76
CA ALA A 509 -19.33 10.64 3.75
C ALA A 509 -19.67 11.48 4.99
N ILE A 510 -19.51 10.91 6.18
CA ILE A 510 -19.69 11.65 7.43
C ILE A 510 -18.61 12.74 7.48
N PRO A 511 -18.98 14.03 7.60
CA PRO A 511 -18.01 15.11 7.55
C PRO A 511 -17.10 15.06 8.77
N THR A 512 -15.81 15.29 8.56
CA THR A 512 -14.78 15.23 9.60
C THR A 512 -13.85 16.43 9.50
N LEU A 513 -13.33 16.89 10.63
CA LEU A 513 -12.29 17.91 10.68
C LEU A 513 -10.93 17.23 10.90
N PRO A 514 -10.03 17.27 9.92
CA PRO A 514 -8.72 16.64 10.07
C PRO A 514 -7.85 17.41 11.04
N ILE A 515 -7.09 16.69 11.87
CA ILE A 515 -6.04 17.29 12.68
C ILE A 515 -4.86 17.61 11.76
N THR A 516 -4.42 18.87 11.76
CA THR A 516 -3.31 19.35 10.94
C THR A 516 -2.28 20.06 11.80
N LEU A 517 -1.01 19.76 11.58
CA LEU A 517 0.12 20.50 12.15
C LEU A 517 0.78 21.36 11.08
N ILE A 518 1.02 22.64 11.38
CA ILE A 518 1.61 23.60 10.45
C ILE A 518 2.92 24.10 11.03
N ARG A 519 4.01 23.91 10.30
CA ARG A 519 5.34 24.40 10.65
C ARG A 519 5.47 25.87 10.30
N ALA A 520 6.37 26.58 10.97
CA ALA A 520 6.57 28.02 10.82
C ALA A 520 6.93 28.49 9.38
N ASP A 521 7.42 27.59 8.52
CA ASP A 521 7.70 27.86 7.11
C ASP A 521 6.50 27.59 6.17
N GLY A 522 5.34 27.20 6.71
CA GLY A 522 4.13 26.87 5.96
C GLY A 522 4.00 25.39 5.61
N MET A 523 5.01 24.55 5.90
CA MET A 523 4.91 23.11 5.68
C MET A 523 3.89 22.49 6.62
N SER A 524 2.91 21.81 6.06
CA SER A 524 1.71 21.35 6.75
C SER A 524 1.52 19.84 6.62
N PHE A 525 1.10 19.21 7.72
CA PHE A 525 0.98 17.77 7.86
C PHE A 525 -0.43 17.40 8.31
N VAL A 526 -1.15 16.65 7.49
CA VAL A 526 -2.44 16.07 7.88
C VAL A 526 -2.15 14.81 8.69
N MET A 527 -2.60 14.80 9.94
CA MET A 527 -2.37 13.70 10.86
C MET A 527 -3.36 12.57 10.61
N THR A 528 -3.11 11.41 11.22
CA THR A 528 -3.90 10.19 11.00
C THR A 528 -5.31 10.21 11.60
N HIS A 529 -5.62 11.20 12.44
CA HIS A 529 -6.87 11.27 13.17
C HIS A 529 -7.67 12.52 12.80
N SER A 530 -9.00 12.41 12.84
CA SER A 530 -9.93 13.52 12.63
C SER A 530 -10.98 13.58 13.74
N ILE A 531 -11.63 14.73 13.90
CA ILE A 531 -12.77 14.88 14.82
C ILE A 531 -14.07 14.93 14.01
N CYS A 532 -15.06 14.18 14.46
CA CYS A 532 -16.41 14.18 13.92
C CYS A 532 -17.41 14.57 15.02
N VAL A 533 -18.42 15.35 14.64
CA VAL A 533 -19.64 15.54 15.44
C VAL A 533 -20.82 15.27 14.53
N ALA A 534 -21.66 14.30 14.88
CA ALA A 534 -22.83 13.93 14.09
C ALA A 534 -24.06 13.74 14.98
N GLU A 535 -25.24 14.07 14.46
CA GLU A 535 -26.51 13.81 15.15
C GLU A 535 -26.86 12.32 15.02
N SER A 536 -27.25 11.67 16.12
CA SER A 536 -27.76 10.29 16.10
C SER A 536 -29.26 10.29 15.82
N GLU A 537 -29.71 9.47 14.87
CA GLU A 537 -31.14 9.27 14.61
C GLU A 537 -31.76 8.25 15.57
N ASP A 538 -30.95 7.30 16.06
CA ASP A 538 -31.41 6.17 16.87
C ASP A 538 -31.39 6.48 18.38
N GLU A 539 -30.50 7.38 18.82
CA GLU A 539 -30.40 7.78 20.22
C GLU A 539 -31.14 9.09 20.51
N ARG A 540 -31.98 9.07 21.54
CA ARG A 540 -32.59 10.27 22.13
C ARG A 540 -32.25 10.34 23.61
N GLY A 541 -32.06 11.56 24.11
CA GLY A 541 -31.94 11.80 25.54
C GLY A 541 -33.17 11.29 26.30
N LYS A 542 -33.05 11.11 27.62
CA LYS A 542 -34.16 10.61 28.47
C LYS A 542 -35.44 11.44 28.34
N ASN A 543 -35.34 12.70 27.92
CA ASN A 543 -36.44 13.64 27.71
C ASN A 543 -36.79 13.87 26.22
N GLY A 544 -36.30 13.04 25.31
CA GLY A 544 -36.52 13.17 23.86
C GLY A 544 -35.59 14.15 23.13
N GLU A 545 -34.62 14.71 23.85
CA GLU A 545 -33.60 15.63 23.34
C GLU A 545 -32.77 15.00 22.20
N PRO A 546 -32.40 15.77 21.17
CA PRO A 546 -31.52 15.29 20.11
C PRO A 546 -30.14 14.96 20.70
N VAL A 547 -29.52 13.89 20.20
CA VAL A 547 -28.20 13.44 20.65
C VAL A 547 -27.19 13.71 19.56
N CYS A 548 -26.06 14.32 19.91
CA CYS A 548 -24.91 14.46 19.04
C CYS A 548 -23.74 13.66 19.58
N ILE A 549 -23.14 12.86 18.71
CA ILE A 549 -22.00 12.01 19.01
C ILE A 549 -20.74 12.72 18.55
N LEU A 550 -19.87 13.04 19.51
CA LEU A 550 -18.52 13.53 19.29
C LEU A 550 -17.56 12.33 19.29
N LYS A 551 -16.68 12.26 18.29
CA LYS A 551 -15.75 11.15 18.15
C LYS A 551 -14.44 11.55 17.49
N VAL A 552 -13.33 11.01 17.99
CA VAL A 552 -12.05 10.96 17.28
C VAL A 552 -12.05 9.71 16.40
N ILE A 553 -11.80 9.87 15.11
CA ILE A 553 -11.74 8.79 14.13
C ILE A 553 -10.36 8.63 13.52
#